data_AF-A0A9N8Z932-F1
#
_entry.id   AF-A0A9N8Z932-F1
#
_cell.length_a   1.000
_cell.length_b   1.000
_cell.length_c   1.000
_cell.angle_alpha   90.00
_cell.angle_beta   90.00
_cell.angle_gamma   90.00
#
_symmetry.space_group_name_H-M   'P 1'
#
loop_
_entity.id
_entity.type
_entity.pdbx_description
1 polymer ?
#
loop_
_entity_poly.entity_id
_entity_poly.type
_entity_poly.pdbx_seq_one_letter_code
_entity_poly.pdbx_strand_id
1 'polypeptide(L)'
;MVNNEELTKEQQIKAKEFFLTEEDLFALSIENMGCTNVTTHRINTEDTILIKQTYYRATYEENEFIRKEINKLKKQGLIFEINKEHLEHLKIIFEKLRKAELKLNPEKCTFFKSEINYLRHVINKEGVRPDESKVEKVKNFSIPVNIRQLRGFIGLASYYCRFIRGFASIARPIHKLLEKNVPYRWKEEQQNAFVTLKRHLIMAPILRYPNFKEEFFLYTDASGMRLEAILAQKDKDYKKYVVAYAS
;
A
#
# COMPACT_ATOMS: atom_id res chain seq x y z
N MET A 1 -12.02 -1.34 -18.48
CA MET A 1 -10.56 -1.55 -18.64
C MET A 1 -9.87 -0.21 -18.86
N VAL A 2 -10.31 0.59 -19.83
CA VAL A 2 -10.07 2.06 -19.81
C VAL A 2 -11.04 2.69 -18.81
N ASN A 3 -10.59 2.99 -17.60
CA ASN A 3 -11.41 3.54 -16.51
C ASN A 3 -10.89 4.93 -16.10
N ASN A 4 -10.87 5.85 -17.06
CA ASN A 4 -10.26 7.18 -16.98
C ASN A 4 -11.03 8.15 -17.93
N GLU A 5 -11.30 9.38 -17.49
CA GLU A 5 -12.32 10.31 -17.99
C GLU A 5 -11.84 11.73 -18.40
N GLU A 6 -10.75 12.33 -17.89
CA GLU A 6 -10.19 13.50 -18.64
C GLU A 6 -9.72 13.03 -20.02
N LEU A 7 -9.35 11.74 -20.15
CA LEU A 7 -9.05 11.12 -21.45
C LEU A 7 -9.98 11.71 -22.49
N THR A 8 -9.39 12.56 -23.31
CA THR A 8 -10.01 13.07 -24.52
C THR A 8 -10.60 11.88 -25.28
N LYS A 9 -11.76 12.07 -25.91
CA LYS A 9 -12.51 10.97 -26.55
C LYS A 9 -11.62 10.14 -27.50
N GLU A 10 -10.68 10.79 -28.18
CA GLU A 10 -9.67 10.16 -29.04
C GLU A 10 -8.71 9.23 -28.26
N GLN A 11 -8.25 9.62 -27.08
CA GLN A 11 -7.42 8.78 -26.21
C GLN A 11 -8.21 7.62 -25.60
N GLN A 12 -9.50 7.81 -25.27
CA GLN A 12 -10.37 6.71 -24.82
C GLN A 12 -10.55 5.65 -25.92
N ILE A 13 -10.70 6.09 -27.18
CA ILE A 13 -10.79 5.20 -28.35
C ILE A 13 -9.47 4.43 -28.51
N LYS A 14 -8.32 5.13 -28.58
CA LYS A 14 -6.99 4.49 -28.71
C LYS A 14 -6.68 3.50 -27.58
N ALA A 15 -7.08 3.81 -26.34
CA ALA A 15 -6.88 2.91 -25.22
C ALA A 15 -7.83 1.70 -25.25
N LYS A 16 -9.05 1.84 -25.80
CA LYS A 16 -9.96 0.71 -26.02
C LYS A 16 -9.47 -0.18 -27.14
N GLU A 17 -9.04 0.40 -28.26
CA GLU A 17 -8.39 -0.32 -29.38
C GLU A 17 -7.17 -1.10 -28.89
N PHE A 18 -6.30 -0.46 -28.09
CA PHE A 18 -5.13 -1.13 -27.49
C PHE A 18 -5.50 -2.32 -26.61
N PHE A 19 -6.54 -2.23 -25.77
CA PHE A 19 -6.96 -3.39 -24.95
C PHE A 19 -7.74 -4.45 -25.75
N LEU A 20 -8.39 -4.09 -26.85
CA LEU A 20 -8.98 -5.06 -27.79
C LEU A 20 -7.89 -5.85 -28.53
N THR A 21 -6.77 -5.22 -28.88
CA THR A 21 -5.61 -5.92 -29.47
C THR A 21 -4.84 -6.80 -28.47
N GLU A 22 -5.12 -6.68 -27.17
CA GLU A 22 -4.41 -7.34 -26.07
C GLU A 22 -5.37 -8.15 -25.18
N GLU A 23 -6.56 -8.49 -25.69
CA GLU A 23 -7.62 -9.18 -24.95
C GLU A 23 -7.19 -10.58 -24.48
N ASP A 24 -6.34 -11.26 -25.25
CA ASP A 24 -5.80 -12.59 -24.97
C ASP A 24 -5.03 -12.65 -23.63
N LEU A 25 -4.46 -11.52 -23.21
CA LEU A 25 -3.70 -11.39 -21.97
C LEU A 25 -4.58 -11.41 -20.72
N PHE A 26 -5.90 -11.20 -20.84
CA PHE A 26 -6.78 -11.05 -19.69
C PHE A 26 -7.57 -12.32 -19.38
N ALA A 27 -7.48 -12.78 -18.13
CA ALA A 27 -8.25 -13.90 -17.62
C ALA A 27 -9.69 -13.44 -17.31
N LEU A 28 -10.53 -13.42 -18.35
CA LEU A 28 -11.95 -13.05 -18.28
C LEU A 28 -12.82 -14.15 -17.63
N SER A 29 -12.35 -15.40 -17.61
CA SER A 29 -13.00 -16.55 -16.98
C SER A 29 -11.96 -17.50 -16.38
N ILE A 30 -12.40 -18.46 -15.55
CA ILE A 30 -11.53 -19.50 -14.96
C ILE A 30 -10.94 -20.40 -16.06
N GLU A 31 -11.73 -20.69 -17.10
CA GLU A 31 -11.33 -21.45 -18.29
C GLU A 31 -10.24 -20.75 -19.11
N ASN A 32 -10.14 -19.42 -18.99
CA ASN A 32 -9.18 -18.57 -19.68
C ASN A 32 -8.07 -18.07 -18.73
N MET A 33 -7.69 -18.84 -17.70
CA MET A 33 -6.50 -18.54 -16.89
C MET A 33 -5.20 -18.97 -17.60
N GLY A 34 -4.12 -18.23 -17.37
CA GLY A 34 -2.79 -18.57 -17.85
C GLY A 34 -2.12 -19.62 -16.95
N CYS A 35 -1.41 -20.58 -17.56
CA CYS A 35 -0.63 -21.61 -16.88
C CYS A 35 0.86 -21.31 -17.11
N THR A 36 1.58 -20.83 -16.08
CA THR A 36 2.96 -20.40 -16.31
C THR A 36 3.91 -21.56 -16.62
N ASN A 37 4.69 -21.39 -17.68
CA ASN A 37 5.77 -22.30 -18.10
C ASN A 37 7.09 -22.06 -17.34
N VAL A 38 7.19 -20.98 -16.56
CA VAL A 38 8.46 -20.51 -15.95
C VAL A 38 8.84 -21.30 -14.69
N THR A 39 7.86 -21.80 -13.93
CA THR A 39 8.11 -22.47 -12.65
C THR A 39 6.99 -23.43 -12.27
N THR A 40 7.32 -24.47 -11.52
CA THR A 40 6.36 -25.42 -10.96
C THR A 40 6.48 -25.42 -9.44
N HIS A 41 5.39 -25.11 -8.75
CA HIS A 41 5.35 -25.18 -7.29
C HIS A 41 5.35 -26.65 -6.84
N ARG A 42 6.30 -27.00 -5.96
CA ARG A 42 6.35 -28.32 -5.29
C ARG A 42 6.10 -28.12 -3.81
N ILE A 43 5.09 -28.81 -3.29
CA ILE A 43 4.80 -28.87 -1.85
C ILE A 43 5.56 -30.08 -1.32
N ASN A 44 6.64 -29.86 -0.58
CA ASN A 44 7.30 -30.94 0.17
C ASN A 44 6.55 -31.16 1.48
N THR A 45 5.99 -32.35 1.67
CA THR A 45 5.27 -32.73 2.90
C THR A 45 6.16 -33.45 3.91
N GLU A 46 7.39 -33.82 3.53
CA GLU A 46 8.26 -34.71 4.32
C GLU A 46 7.45 -35.94 4.81
N ASP A 47 7.64 -36.38 6.04
CA ASP A 47 6.89 -37.49 6.65
C ASP A 47 5.54 -37.07 7.26
N THR A 48 5.06 -35.84 7.02
CA THR A 48 3.82 -35.34 7.65
C THR A 48 2.56 -35.88 6.99
N ILE A 49 1.64 -36.39 7.82
CA ILE A 49 0.34 -36.92 7.37
C ILE A 49 -0.61 -35.77 7.01
N LEU A 50 -1.22 -35.85 5.83
CA LEU A 50 -2.19 -34.86 5.34
C LEU A 50 -3.39 -34.71 6.29
N ILE A 51 -3.60 -33.49 6.79
CA ILE A 51 -4.69 -33.18 7.73
C ILE A 51 -6.00 -32.97 6.96
N LYS A 52 -6.95 -33.90 7.10
CA LYS A 52 -8.31 -33.78 6.56
C LYS A 52 -9.22 -33.03 7.54
N GLN A 53 -9.45 -31.74 7.30
CA GLN A 53 -10.41 -30.94 8.08
C GLN A 53 -11.82 -30.99 7.48
N THR A 54 -12.84 -30.90 8.33
CA THR A 54 -14.24 -30.76 7.92
C THR A 54 -14.56 -29.31 7.55
N TYR A 55 -15.43 -29.13 6.55
CA TYR A 55 -15.83 -27.80 6.07
C TYR A 55 -16.68 -27.03 7.10
N TYR A 56 -16.36 -25.76 7.34
CA TYR A 56 -17.19 -24.85 8.14
C TYR A 56 -18.38 -24.35 7.32
N ARG A 57 -19.59 -24.34 7.90
CA ARG A 57 -20.77 -23.74 7.24
C ARG A 57 -20.61 -22.21 7.15
N ALA A 58 -20.51 -21.69 5.93
CA ALA A 58 -20.58 -20.26 5.60
C ALA A 58 -22.02 -19.83 5.24
N THR A 59 -22.32 -18.54 5.34
CA THR A 59 -23.67 -17.98 5.07
C THR A 59 -23.78 -17.30 3.70
N TYR A 60 -25.01 -17.14 3.21
CA TYR A 60 -25.31 -16.56 1.89
C TYR A 60 -24.93 -15.06 1.77
N GLU A 61 -24.98 -14.34 2.90
CA GLU A 61 -24.89 -12.88 2.99
C GLU A 61 -23.52 -12.31 2.56
N GLU A 62 -22.44 -13.08 2.74
CA GLU A 62 -21.07 -12.65 2.40
C GLU A 62 -20.88 -12.45 0.88
N ASN A 63 -21.66 -13.13 0.04
CA ASN A 63 -21.57 -13.04 -1.43
C ASN A 63 -22.40 -11.88 -2.03
N GLU A 64 -23.51 -11.49 -1.38
CA GLU A 64 -24.36 -10.37 -1.80
C GLU A 64 -23.66 -9.01 -1.63
N PHE A 65 -22.88 -8.87 -0.56
CA PHE A 65 -22.19 -7.61 -0.20
C PHE A 65 -21.23 -7.13 -1.31
N ILE A 66 -20.45 -8.04 -1.87
CA ILE A 66 -19.40 -7.73 -2.87
C ILE A 66 -20.01 -7.15 -4.16
N ARG A 67 -21.18 -7.64 -4.58
CA ARG A 67 -21.87 -7.17 -5.80
C ARG A 67 -22.42 -5.75 -5.68
N LYS A 68 -22.79 -5.32 -4.47
CA LYS A 68 -23.44 -4.02 -4.21
C LYS A 68 -22.45 -2.86 -4.34
N GLU A 69 -21.24 -3.04 -3.83
CA GLU A 69 -20.22 -1.98 -3.77
C GLU A 69 -19.57 -1.69 -5.15
N ILE A 70 -19.53 -2.68 -6.04
CA ILE A 70 -19.02 -2.52 -7.43
C ILE A 70 -19.89 -1.55 -8.25
N ASN A 71 -21.22 -1.57 -8.05
CA ASN A 71 -22.14 -0.68 -8.76
C ASN A 71 -22.15 0.76 -8.24
N LYS A 72 -21.83 0.96 -6.96
CA LYS A 72 -21.70 2.27 -6.32
C LYS A 72 -20.54 3.08 -6.93
N LEU A 73 -19.39 2.44 -7.12
CA LEU A 73 -18.18 3.06 -7.68
C LEU A 73 -18.32 3.46 -9.16
N LYS A 74 -19.17 2.76 -9.94
CA LYS A 74 -19.51 3.15 -11.32
C LYS A 74 -20.35 4.42 -11.42
N LYS A 75 -21.06 4.80 -10.36
CA LYS A 75 -22.03 5.90 -10.36
C LYS A 75 -21.42 7.27 -10.04
N GLN A 76 -20.11 7.34 -9.77
CA GLN A 76 -19.47 8.48 -9.12
C GLN A 76 -18.49 9.32 -9.97
N GLY A 77 -18.23 8.95 -11.24
CA GLY A 77 -17.51 9.77 -12.26
C GLY A 77 -16.19 10.42 -11.78
N LEU A 78 -15.05 9.71 -11.90
CA LEU A 78 -13.92 9.89 -10.98
C LEU A 78 -12.46 10.01 -11.49
N ILE A 79 -12.06 9.90 -12.78
CA ILE A 79 -10.61 9.65 -13.11
C ILE A 79 -9.96 10.42 -14.30
N PHE A 80 -8.63 10.69 -14.17
CA PHE A 80 -7.72 11.68 -14.83
C PHE A 80 -6.71 11.22 -15.98
N GLU A 81 -6.32 11.97 -17.07
CA GLU A 81 -5.81 11.60 -18.48
C GLU A 81 -4.57 10.61 -18.74
N ILE A 82 -4.21 10.29 -20.01
CA ILE A 82 -3.12 9.39 -20.56
C ILE A 82 -1.83 10.12 -21.01
N ASN A 83 -0.69 9.42 -20.89
CA ASN A 83 0.61 9.84 -21.45
C ASN A 83 1.22 8.73 -22.34
N LYS A 84 1.91 9.09 -23.45
CA LYS A 84 2.36 8.16 -24.51
C LYS A 84 3.36 7.11 -24.05
N GLU A 85 4.34 7.49 -23.23
CA GLU A 85 5.39 6.59 -22.70
C GLU A 85 4.82 5.39 -21.91
N HIS A 86 3.62 5.54 -21.34
CA HIS A 86 2.98 4.47 -20.58
C HIS A 86 2.58 3.27 -21.46
N LEU A 87 2.20 3.52 -22.72
CA LEU A 87 1.79 2.47 -23.65
C LEU A 87 2.97 1.60 -24.09
N GLU A 88 4.16 2.18 -24.25
CA GLU A 88 5.37 1.45 -24.59
C GLU A 88 5.83 0.54 -23.44
N HIS A 89 5.79 1.05 -22.20
CA HIS A 89 6.04 0.24 -21.01
C HIS A 89 5.02 -0.90 -20.85
N LEU A 90 3.73 -0.65 -21.12
CA LEU A 90 2.70 -1.72 -21.09
C LEU A 90 3.00 -2.81 -22.12
N LYS A 91 3.37 -2.47 -23.36
CA LYS A 91 3.77 -3.46 -24.38
C LYS A 91 4.91 -4.35 -23.91
N ILE A 92 5.97 -3.78 -23.34
CA ILE A 92 7.13 -4.54 -22.80
C ILE A 92 6.70 -5.49 -21.66
N ILE A 93 5.79 -5.05 -20.79
CA ILE A 93 5.24 -5.88 -19.71
C ILE A 93 4.36 -7.00 -20.29
N PHE A 94 3.49 -6.69 -21.26
CA PHE A 94 2.56 -7.62 -21.88
C PHE A 94 3.30 -8.71 -22.66
N GLU A 95 4.33 -8.37 -23.42
CA GLU A 95 5.22 -9.36 -24.06
C GLU A 95 5.89 -10.31 -23.07
N LYS A 96 6.34 -9.80 -21.92
CA LYS A 96 6.94 -10.64 -20.87
C LYS A 96 5.91 -11.57 -20.22
N LEU A 97 4.69 -11.09 -20.01
CA LEU A 97 3.59 -11.89 -19.48
C LEU A 97 3.17 -12.99 -20.48
N ARG A 98 3.03 -12.66 -21.78
CA ARG A 98 2.76 -13.65 -22.85
C ARG A 98 3.85 -14.72 -22.90
N LYS A 99 5.14 -14.34 -22.87
CA LYS A 99 6.28 -15.29 -22.83
C LYS A 99 6.28 -16.22 -21.61
N ALA A 100 5.76 -15.74 -20.48
CA ALA A 100 5.64 -16.49 -19.24
C ALA A 100 4.31 -17.27 -19.11
N GLU A 101 3.44 -17.22 -20.12
CA GLU A 101 2.08 -17.78 -20.12
C GLU A 101 1.21 -17.29 -18.93
N LEU A 102 1.47 -16.06 -18.47
CA LEU A 102 0.75 -15.40 -17.38
C LEU A 102 -0.35 -14.49 -17.93
N LYS A 103 -1.54 -14.59 -17.33
CA LYS A 103 -2.69 -13.72 -17.65
C LYS A 103 -3.05 -12.80 -16.49
N LEU A 104 -3.51 -11.61 -16.84
CA LEU A 104 -3.91 -10.55 -15.91
C LEU A 104 -5.37 -10.73 -15.48
N ASN A 105 -5.65 -10.58 -14.18
CA ASN A 105 -7.02 -10.48 -13.68
C ASN A 105 -7.55 -9.04 -13.93
N PRO A 106 -8.56 -8.84 -14.80
CA PRO A 106 -9.01 -7.51 -15.19
C PRO A 106 -9.70 -6.72 -14.07
N GLU A 107 -10.25 -7.39 -13.05
CA GLU A 107 -10.87 -6.72 -11.89
C GLU A 107 -9.82 -6.11 -10.95
N LYS A 108 -8.64 -6.73 -10.87
CA LYS A 108 -7.51 -6.28 -10.04
C LYS A 108 -6.58 -5.32 -10.77
N CYS A 109 -6.68 -5.23 -12.09
CA CYS A 109 -5.88 -4.30 -12.89
C CYS A 109 -6.52 -2.92 -12.94
N THR A 110 -5.75 -1.90 -12.59
CA THR A 110 -6.11 -0.50 -12.84
C THR A 110 -5.03 0.16 -13.66
N PHE A 111 -5.39 0.65 -14.85
CA PHE A 111 -4.49 1.31 -15.78
C PHE A 111 -4.77 2.80 -15.85
N PHE A 112 -3.77 3.58 -16.27
CA PHE A 112 -3.90 5.02 -16.53
C PHE A 112 -4.58 5.79 -15.40
N LYS A 113 -4.04 5.69 -14.18
CA LYS A 113 -4.48 6.53 -13.05
C LYS A 113 -3.37 7.49 -12.63
N SER A 114 -3.75 8.73 -12.36
CA SER A 114 -2.89 9.75 -11.73
C SER A 114 -2.61 9.45 -10.25
N GLU A 115 -3.47 8.66 -9.59
CA GLU A 115 -3.31 8.17 -8.22
C GLU A 115 -3.74 6.68 -8.11
N ILE A 116 -2.91 5.85 -7.47
CA ILE A 116 -3.14 4.41 -7.31
C ILE A 116 -2.87 3.93 -5.88
N ASN A 117 -3.72 3.02 -5.40
CA ASN A 117 -3.48 2.29 -4.15
C ASN A 117 -2.59 1.08 -4.43
N TYR A 118 -1.35 1.10 -3.93
CA TYR A 118 -0.40 0.01 -4.08
C TYR A 118 0.31 -0.27 -2.74
N LEU A 119 0.36 -1.54 -2.34
CA LEU A 119 0.94 -1.99 -1.07
C LEU A 119 0.55 -1.11 0.14
N ARG A 120 -0.74 -0.81 0.32
CA ARG A 120 -1.28 0.01 1.44
C ARG A 120 -0.71 1.45 1.50
N HIS A 121 -0.25 1.95 0.37
CA HIS A 121 0.11 3.34 0.15
C HIS A 121 -0.68 3.88 -1.04
N VAL A 122 -0.96 5.16 -0.99
CA VAL A 122 -1.46 5.93 -2.12
C VAL A 122 -0.26 6.54 -2.82
N ILE A 123 -0.14 6.29 -4.12
CA ILE A 123 0.99 6.68 -4.98
C ILE A 123 0.45 7.60 -6.07
N ASN A 124 0.97 8.82 -6.16
CA ASN A 124 0.56 9.81 -7.16
C ASN A 124 1.78 10.59 -7.71
N LYS A 125 1.57 11.60 -8.57
CA LYS A 125 2.65 12.41 -9.17
C LYS A 125 3.54 13.15 -8.15
N GLU A 126 3.01 13.46 -6.97
CA GLU A 126 3.68 14.29 -5.94
C GLU A 126 4.53 13.44 -5.00
N GLY A 127 4.13 12.18 -4.78
CA GLY A 127 4.84 11.26 -3.93
C GLY A 127 3.98 10.11 -3.44
N VAL A 128 4.36 9.60 -2.27
CA VAL A 128 3.71 8.50 -1.56
C VAL A 128 3.08 9.02 -0.28
N ARG A 129 1.84 8.62 0.01
CA ARG A 129 1.13 8.90 1.29
C ARG A 129 0.50 7.61 1.85
N PRO A 130 0.22 7.51 3.16
CA PRO A 130 -0.48 6.35 3.71
C PRO A 130 -1.89 6.18 3.11
N ASP A 131 -2.33 4.94 2.97
CA ASP A 131 -3.69 4.58 2.54
C ASP A 131 -4.74 5.11 3.53
N GLU A 132 -5.70 5.89 3.02
CA GLU A 132 -6.77 6.52 3.82
C GLU A 132 -7.59 5.50 4.61
N SER A 133 -7.80 4.29 4.08
CA SER A 133 -8.49 3.20 4.80
C SER A 133 -7.70 2.68 5.99
N LYS A 134 -6.39 2.91 6.02
CA LYS A 134 -5.49 2.60 7.15
C LYS A 134 -5.41 3.77 8.10
N VAL A 135 -5.38 5.01 7.59
CA VAL A 135 -5.48 6.23 8.42
C VAL A 135 -6.78 6.24 9.23
N GLU A 136 -7.92 5.92 8.62
CA GLU A 136 -9.22 5.85 9.32
C GLU A 136 -9.24 4.73 10.38
N LYS A 137 -8.56 3.61 10.13
CA LYS A 137 -8.36 2.54 11.13
C LYS A 137 -7.46 2.97 12.28
N VAL A 138 -6.47 3.83 12.04
CA VAL A 138 -5.66 4.45 13.11
C VAL A 138 -6.49 5.45 13.91
N LYS A 139 -7.26 6.31 13.24
CA LYS A 139 -8.15 7.32 13.84
C LYS A 139 -9.16 6.68 14.79
N ASN A 140 -9.81 5.60 14.35
CA ASN A 140 -10.79 4.85 15.15
C ASN A 140 -10.16 3.75 16.05
N PHE A 141 -8.82 3.66 16.11
CA PHE A 141 -8.15 2.70 16.98
C PHE A 141 -8.39 3.04 18.46
N SER A 142 -9.01 2.13 19.21
CA SER A 142 -9.28 2.26 20.64
C SER A 142 -8.01 2.12 21.49
N ILE A 143 -8.03 2.61 22.73
CA ILE A 143 -6.88 2.50 23.64
C ILE A 143 -6.59 1.00 23.88
N PRO A 144 -5.36 0.50 23.63
CA PRO A 144 -5.00 -0.89 23.86
C PRO A 144 -5.18 -1.29 25.32
N VAL A 145 -6.04 -2.28 25.60
CA VAL A 145 -6.24 -2.80 26.97
C VAL A 145 -5.32 -3.98 27.30
N ASN A 146 -4.57 -4.50 26.33
CA ASN A 146 -3.64 -5.61 26.53
C ASN A 146 -2.46 -5.61 25.54
N ILE A 147 -1.43 -6.40 25.86
CA ILE A 147 -0.19 -6.56 25.07
C ILE A 147 -0.48 -6.99 23.61
N ARG A 148 -1.49 -7.81 23.34
CA ARG A 148 -1.83 -8.26 21.98
C ARG A 148 -2.33 -7.10 21.12
N GLN A 149 -3.24 -6.29 21.66
CA GLN A 149 -3.72 -5.07 20.98
C GLN A 149 -2.60 -4.05 20.82
N LEU A 150 -1.73 -3.90 21.83
CA LEU A 150 -0.62 -2.96 21.79
C LEU A 150 0.40 -3.33 20.69
N ARG A 151 0.74 -4.61 20.56
CA ARG A 151 1.58 -5.13 19.45
C ARG A 151 0.92 -4.88 18.09
N GLY A 152 -0.40 -5.03 17.98
CA GLY A 152 -1.15 -4.70 16.77
C GLY A 152 -1.07 -3.22 16.39
N PHE A 153 -1.20 -2.32 17.37
CA PHE A 153 -1.04 -0.88 17.16
C PHE A 153 0.39 -0.51 16.74
N ILE A 154 1.40 -0.99 17.48
CA ILE A 154 2.81 -0.72 17.17
C ILE A 154 3.19 -1.26 15.79
N GLY A 155 2.75 -2.47 15.43
CA GLY A 155 3.01 -3.03 14.09
C GLY A 155 2.44 -2.16 12.96
N LEU A 156 1.25 -1.58 13.15
CA LEU A 156 0.65 -0.64 12.20
C LEU A 156 1.39 0.71 12.17
N ALA A 157 1.77 1.26 13.32
CA ALA A 157 2.49 2.53 13.41
C ALA A 157 3.93 2.42 12.88
N SER A 158 4.60 1.31 13.15
CA SER A 158 5.95 0.96 12.66
C SER A 158 5.98 0.77 11.15
N TYR A 159 4.93 0.18 10.54
CA TYR A 159 4.82 0.09 9.09
C TYR A 159 4.88 1.46 8.38
N TYR A 160 4.35 2.50 9.04
CA TYR A 160 4.33 3.88 8.56
C TYR A 160 5.35 4.78 9.27
N CYS A 161 6.35 4.25 9.99
CA CYS A 161 7.32 5.06 10.74
C CYS A 161 8.08 6.06 9.85
N ARG A 162 8.30 5.72 8.56
CA ARG A 162 8.94 6.58 7.55
C ARG A 162 8.27 7.95 7.36
N PHE A 163 7.00 8.09 7.76
CA PHE A 163 6.19 9.32 7.70
C PHE A 163 6.25 10.13 9.00
N ILE A 164 6.81 9.58 10.08
CA ILE A 164 6.77 10.14 11.44
C ILE A 164 8.18 10.55 11.84
N ARG A 165 8.43 11.87 11.85
CA ARG A 165 9.63 12.41 12.49
C ARG A 165 9.64 12.01 13.97
N GLY A 166 10.70 11.35 14.41
CA GLY A 166 10.88 11.02 15.83
C GLY A 166 10.16 9.76 16.33
N PHE A 167 9.77 8.84 15.44
CA PHE A 167 8.97 7.66 15.78
C PHE A 167 9.47 6.92 17.02
N ALA A 168 10.76 6.54 17.07
CA ALA A 168 11.33 5.76 18.17
C ALA A 168 11.15 6.44 19.54
N SER A 169 11.35 7.77 19.63
CA SER A 169 11.15 8.48 20.91
C SER A 169 9.69 8.61 21.30
N ILE A 170 8.80 8.88 20.34
CA ILE A 170 7.37 8.99 20.61
C ILE A 170 6.83 7.62 21.04
N ALA A 171 7.26 6.54 20.38
CA ALA A 171 6.82 5.18 20.68
C ALA A 171 7.46 4.58 21.95
N ARG A 172 8.55 5.15 22.46
CA ARG A 172 9.31 4.60 23.60
C ARG A 172 8.49 4.29 24.86
N PRO A 173 7.59 5.16 25.36
CA PRO A 173 6.78 4.84 26.56
C PRO A 173 5.87 3.64 26.35
N ILE A 174 5.43 3.43 25.10
CA ILE A 174 4.59 2.31 24.66
C ILE A 174 5.42 1.03 24.50
N HIS A 175 6.63 1.10 23.92
CA HIS A 175 7.53 -0.03 23.83
C HIS A 175 7.93 -0.61 25.20
N LYS A 176 8.09 0.23 26.23
CA LYS A 176 8.34 -0.23 27.61
C LYS A 176 7.29 -1.22 28.11
N LEU A 177 6.02 -1.10 27.72
CA LEU A 177 4.95 -2.05 28.10
C LEU A 177 5.07 -3.42 27.41
N LEU A 178 6.02 -3.61 26.48
CA LEU A 178 6.31 -4.89 25.85
C LEU A 178 7.56 -5.58 26.44
N GLU A 179 8.31 -4.90 27.32
CA GLU A 179 9.51 -5.44 27.94
C GLU A 179 9.19 -6.58 28.92
N LYS A 180 10.11 -7.54 29.04
CA LYS A 180 9.93 -8.69 29.94
C LYS A 180 9.88 -8.20 31.39
N ASN A 181 8.96 -8.77 32.18
CA ASN A 181 8.72 -8.43 33.59
C ASN A 181 8.16 -7.02 33.86
N VAL A 182 7.82 -6.22 32.84
CA VAL A 182 7.12 -4.94 33.05
C VAL A 182 5.61 -5.19 33.16
N PRO A 183 4.95 -4.76 34.26
CA PRO A 183 3.50 -4.90 34.39
C PRO A 183 2.78 -3.96 33.43
N TYR A 184 1.73 -4.45 32.77
CA TYR A 184 0.93 -3.63 31.86
C TYR A 184 0.14 -2.56 32.63
N ARG A 185 0.68 -1.33 32.67
CA ARG A 185 0.07 -0.18 33.34
C ARG A 185 0.02 0.99 32.36
N TRP A 186 -1.16 1.26 31.82
CA TRP A 186 -1.38 2.40 30.93
C TRP A 186 -1.43 3.69 31.76
N LYS A 187 -0.42 4.54 31.62
CA LYS A 187 -0.35 5.86 32.28
C LYS A 187 -0.41 6.98 31.24
N GLU A 188 -0.35 8.21 31.74
CA GLU A 188 -0.33 9.43 30.92
C GLU A 188 0.79 9.43 29.87
N GLU A 189 2.01 8.96 30.19
CA GLU A 189 3.10 8.85 29.21
C GLU A 189 2.72 7.99 27.99
N GLN A 190 2.08 6.85 28.22
CA GLN A 190 1.63 5.94 27.16
C GLN A 190 0.44 6.52 26.39
N GLN A 191 -0.48 7.20 27.09
CA GLN A 191 -1.60 7.90 26.46
C GLN A 191 -1.11 9.03 25.54
N ASN A 192 -0.16 9.85 26.02
CA ASN A 192 0.43 10.96 25.27
C ASN A 192 1.21 10.43 24.05
N ALA A 193 1.99 9.36 24.21
CA ALA A 193 2.64 8.64 23.11
C ALA A 193 1.63 8.12 22.06
N PHE A 194 0.54 7.49 22.52
CA PHE A 194 -0.48 6.88 21.65
C PHE A 194 -1.22 7.94 20.83
N VAL A 195 -1.69 9.01 21.49
CA VAL A 195 -2.35 10.15 20.83
C VAL A 195 -1.38 10.85 19.85
N THR A 196 -0.11 11.01 20.23
CA THR A 196 0.89 11.63 19.37
C THR A 196 1.19 10.79 18.13
N LEU A 197 1.33 9.47 18.25
CA LEU A 197 1.49 8.57 17.09
C LEU A 197 0.25 8.59 16.18
N LYS A 198 -0.96 8.51 16.76
CA LYS A 198 -2.22 8.64 16.00
C LYS A 198 -2.25 9.95 15.21
N ARG A 199 -1.90 11.08 15.84
CA ARG A 199 -1.88 12.40 15.18
C ARG A 199 -0.89 12.43 14.01
N HIS A 200 0.33 11.93 14.16
CA HIS A 200 1.32 11.92 13.08
C HIS A 200 0.92 11.00 11.92
N LEU A 201 0.23 9.88 12.18
CA LEU A 201 -0.29 8.99 11.13
C LEU A 201 -1.48 9.61 10.38
N ILE A 202 -2.31 10.40 11.06
CA ILE A 202 -3.45 11.12 10.45
C ILE A 202 -2.97 12.33 9.66
N MET A 203 -1.97 13.05 10.17
CA MET A 203 -1.36 14.22 9.54
C MET A 203 -0.09 13.86 8.74
N ALA A 204 0.02 12.62 8.26
CA ALA A 204 1.22 12.12 7.61
C ALA A 204 1.52 12.92 6.32
N PRO A 205 2.73 13.48 6.17
CA PRO A 205 3.08 14.25 4.98
C PRO A 205 3.20 13.34 3.75
N ILE A 206 2.99 13.90 2.56
CA ILE A 206 3.37 13.24 1.31
C ILE A 206 4.90 13.21 1.25
N LEU A 207 5.48 12.01 1.16
CA LEU A 207 6.92 11.84 0.92
C LEU A 207 7.17 11.89 -0.58
N ARG A 208 7.92 12.89 -1.05
CA ARG A 208 8.27 13.01 -2.47
C ARG A 208 9.23 11.89 -2.89
N TYR A 209 9.20 11.51 -4.17
CA TYR A 209 10.13 10.54 -4.71
C TYR A 209 11.59 11.05 -4.65
N PRO A 210 12.56 10.18 -4.36
CA PRO A 210 13.97 10.52 -4.50
C PRO A 210 14.31 10.76 -5.98
N ASN A 211 14.92 11.91 -6.28
CA ASN A 211 15.58 12.14 -7.55
C ASN A 211 17.07 11.75 -7.42
N PHE A 212 17.44 10.57 -7.91
CA PHE A 212 18.81 10.05 -7.83
C PHE A 212 19.85 10.83 -8.66
N LYS A 213 19.43 11.85 -9.42
CA LYS A 213 20.33 12.78 -10.13
C LYS A 213 20.69 14.02 -9.31
N GLU A 214 20.03 14.23 -8.17
CA GLU A 214 20.18 15.41 -7.31
C GLU A 214 20.87 15.06 -5.99
N GLU A 215 21.47 16.04 -5.34
CA GLU A 215 22.13 15.86 -4.05
C GLU A 215 21.15 15.46 -2.93
N PHE A 216 21.57 14.56 -2.05
CA PHE A 216 20.82 14.16 -0.86
C PHE A 216 21.39 14.83 0.39
N PHE A 217 20.49 15.43 1.19
CA PHE A 217 20.82 16.00 2.49
C PHE A 217 20.35 15.04 3.58
N LEU A 218 21.31 14.48 4.32
CA LEU A 218 21.06 13.67 5.50
C LEU A 218 21.23 14.51 6.76
N TYR A 219 20.16 14.70 7.52
CA TYR A 219 20.20 15.32 8.84
C TYR A 219 20.16 14.21 9.87
N THR A 220 21.18 14.08 10.71
CA THR A 220 21.21 13.12 11.81
C THR A 220 21.19 13.85 13.16
N ASP A 221 20.53 13.24 14.13
CA ASP A 221 20.59 13.65 15.53
C ASP A 221 20.71 12.39 16.39
N ALA A 222 21.54 12.43 17.42
CA ALA A 222 21.90 11.25 18.21
C ALA A 222 22.14 11.61 19.68
N SER A 223 21.64 10.75 20.56
CA SER A 223 21.87 10.81 22.00
C SER A 223 22.03 9.39 22.53
N GLY A 224 22.51 9.23 23.77
CA GLY A 224 22.65 7.91 24.40
C GLY A 224 21.35 7.10 24.56
N MET A 225 20.19 7.62 24.14
CA MET A 225 18.89 6.94 24.16
C MET A 225 18.16 6.90 22.80
N ARG A 226 18.72 7.50 21.74
CA ARG A 226 17.98 7.75 20.47
C ARG A 226 18.93 8.01 19.31
N LEU A 227 18.62 7.45 18.15
CA LEU A 227 19.14 7.88 16.86
C LEU A 227 17.99 8.42 16.00
N GLU A 228 18.26 9.45 15.20
CA GLU A 228 17.33 10.08 14.26
C GLU A 228 18.02 10.28 12.92
N ALA A 229 17.28 10.14 11.83
CA ALA A 229 17.67 10.67 10.54
C ALA A 229 16.49 11.25 9.75
N ILE A 230 16.76 12.31 8.99
CA ILE A 230 15.87 12.86 7.98
C ILE A 230 16.64 12.85 6.66
N LEU A 231 16.13 12.12 5.67
CA LEU A 231 16.62 12.18 4.30
C LEU A 231 15.77 13.19 3.54
N ALA A 232 16.42 14.20 2.96
CA ALA A 232 15.76 15.29 2.24
C ALA A 232 16.52 15.63 0.95
N GLN A 233 15.83 16.28 0.02
CA GLN A 233 16.41 16.87 -1.18
C GLN A 233 15.91 18.30 -1.35
N LYS A 234 16.50 19.07 -2.27
CA LYS A 234 16.01 20.39 -2.65
C LYS A 234 15.21 20.29 -3.95
N ASP A 235 14.19 21.12 -4.11
CA ASP A 235 13.58 21.36 -5.42
C ASP A 235 14.27 22.53 -6.15
N LYS A 236 13.77 22.87 -7.35
CA LYS A 236 14.33 23.91 -8.22
C LYS A 236 14.30 25.31 -7.58
N ASP A 237 13.45 25.53 -6.57
CA ASP A 237 13.37 26.76 -5.79
C ASP A 237 14.31 26.75 -4.57
N TYR A 238 15.23 25.77 -4.49
CA TYR A 238 16.09 25.47 -3.34
C TYR A 238 15.34 25.11 -2.04
N LYS A 239 14.03 24.87 -2.08
CA LYS A 239 13.24 24.47 -0.91
C LYS A 239 13.49 23.01 -0.58
N LYS A 240 13.76 22.72 0.69
CA LYS A 240 14.00 21.35 1.16
C LYS A 240 12.68 20.60 1.31
N TYR A 241 12.59 19.40 0.76
CA TYR A 241 11.48 18.46 0.95
C TYR A 241 12.00 17.14 1.52
N VAL A 242 11.16 16.46 2.29
CA VAL A 242 11.53 15.18 2.93
C VAL A 242 11.23 14.01 1.99
N VAL A 243 12.21 13.12 1.86
CA VAL A 243 12.11 11.83 1.16
C VAL A 243 11.77 10.72 2.16
N ALA A 244 12.38 10.73 3.35
CA ALA A 244 12.08 9.78 4.42
C ALA A 244 12.51 10.28 5.81
N TYR A 245 11.82 9.79 6.85
CA TYR A 245 12.29 9.79 8.24
C TYR A 245 12.80 8.39 8.64
N ALA A 246 13.78 8.34 9.53
CA ALA A 246 14.23 7.12 10.20
C ALA A 246 14.57 7.40 11.68
N SER A 247 14.36 6.39 12.54
CA SER A 247 14.65 6.40 13.98
C SER A 247 14.60 4.98 14.55
#